data_AF-A0A4C1VUX0-F1
#
_entry.id   AF-A0A4C1VUX0-F1
#
_cell.length_a   1.000
_cell.length_b   1.000
_cell.length_c   1.000
_cell.angle_alpha   90.00
_cell.angle_beta   90.00
_cell.angle_gamma   90.00
#
_symmetry.space_group_name_H-M   'P 1'
#
loop_
_entity.id
_entity.type
_entity.pdbx_description
1 polymer ?
#
loop_
_entity_poly.entity_id
_entity_poly.type
_entity_poly.pdbx_seq_one_letter_code
_entity_poly.pdbx_strand_id
1 'polypeptide(L)'
;MPIDSKREEFRRYLERAGVMDALTKVLVSLYEEPDKPEDALEYVRKHLGTDGAEDELETARARIAELEAENALLKGEAAPQNE
;
A
#
# COMPACT_ATOMS: atom_id res chain seq x y z
N MET A 1 -12.31 20.87 -26.29
CA MET A 1 -11.72 19.56 -25.94
C MET A 1 -12.78 18.49 -26.20
N PRO A 2 -12.48 17.46 -26.99
CA PRO A 2 -13.38 16.32 -27.15
C PRO A 2 -13.59 15.66 -25.78
N ILE A 3 -14.83 15.26 -25.48
CA ILE A 3 -15.22 14.65 -24.20
C ILE A 3 -14.35 13.41 -23.87
N ASP A 4 -13.88 12.71 -24.89
CA ASP A 4 -13.02 11.54 -24.76
C ASP A 4 -11.65 11.86 -24.13
N SER A 5 -11.09 13.04 -24.42
CA SER A 5 -9.81 13.48 -23.84
C SER A 5 -9.91 13.65 -22.33
N LYS A 6 -11.00 14.27 -21.84
CA LYS A 6 -11.22 14.48 -20.40
C LYS A 6 -11.47 13.17 -19.65
N ARG A 7 -12.18 12.23 -20.28
CA ARG A 7 -12.45 10.91 -19.69
C ARG A 7 -11.17 10.09 -19.59
N GLU A 8 -10.30 10.16 -20.60
CA GLU A 8 -9.03 9.44 -20.60
C GLU A 8 -8.04 10.01 -19.58
N GLU A 9 -7.93 11.34 -19.49
CA GLU A 9 -7.13 12.00 -18.44
C GLU A 9 -7.58 11.58 -17.04
N PHE A 10 -8.90 11.54 -16.81
CA PHE A 10 -9.45 11.11 -15.52
C PHE A 10 -9.14 9.64 -15.22
N ARG A 11 -9.24 8.75 -16.22
CA ARG A 11 -8.85 7.33 -16.06
C ARG A 11 -7.38 7.20 -15.68
N ARG A 12 -6.48 7.87 -16.41
CA ARG A 12 -5.04 7.86 -16.13
C ARG A 12 -4.74 8.42 -14.74
N TYR A 13 -5.48 9.42 -14.30
CA TYR A 13 -5.37 9.94 -12.93
C TYR A 13 -5.71 8.87 -11.88
N LEU A 14 -6.84 8.17 -12.04
CA LEU A 14 -7.25 7.12 -11.12
C LEU A 14 -6.25 5.95 -11.08
N GLU A 15 -5.71 5.57 -12.23
CA GLU A 15 -4.65 4.56 -12.33
C GLU A 15 -3.37 5.01 -11.62
N ARG A 16 -2.88 6.22 -11.93
CA ARG A 16 -1.66 6.77 -11.31
C ARG A 16 -1.80 6.98 -9.81
N ALA A 17 -2.98 7.35 -9.34
CA ALA A 17 -3.27 7.55 -7.92
C ALA A 17 -3.53 6.23 -7.15
N GLY A 18 -3.48 5.07 -7.81
CA GLY A 18 -3.69 3.77 -7.18
C GLY A 18 -5.15 3.44 -6.85
N VAL A 19 -6.11 4.29 -7.22
CA VAL A 19 -7.54 4.09 -6.92
C VAL A 19 -8.06 2.80 -7.59
N MET A 20 -7.62 2.54 -8.82
CA MET A 20 -8.03 1.34 -9.55
C MET A 20 -7.48 0.06 -8.89
N ASP A 21 -6.26 0.10 -8.35
CA ASP A 21 -5.64 -1.03 -7.66
C ASP A 21 -6.36 -1.33 -6.33
N ALA A 22 -6.61 -0.30 -5.52
CA ALA A 22 -7.34 -0.43 -4.27
C ALA A 22 -8.76 -0.99 -4.48
N LEU A 23 -9.50 -0.46 -5.48
CA LEU A 23 -10.82 -1.01 -5.83
C LEU A 23 -10.74 -2.47 -6.28
N THR A 24 -9.71 -2.84 -7.05
CA THR A 24 -9.52 -4.21 -7.50
C THR A 24 -9.25 -5.15 -6.32
N LYS A 25 -8.35 -4.78 -5.40
CA LYS A 25 -8.03 -5.57 -4.21
C LYS A 25 -9.25 -5.82 -3.33
N VAL A 26 -10.03 -4.78 -3.02
CA VAL A 26 -11.25 -4.92 -2.21
C VAL A 26 -12.27 -5.84 -2.88
N LEU A 27 -12.43 -5.75 -4.21
CA LEU A 27 -13.35 -6.62 -4.95
C LEU A 27 -12.85 -8.07 -5.03
N VAL A 28 -11.53 -8.28 -5.14
CA VAL A 28 -10.92 -9.62 -5.07
C VAL A 28 -11.13 -10.21 -3.68
N SER A 29 -10.86 -9.46 -2.61
CA SER A 29 -11.07 -9.88 -1.23
C SER A 29 -12.54 -10.28 -0.98
N LEU A 30 -13.48 -9.43 -1.43
CA LEU A 30 -14.91 -9.74 -1.37
C LEU A 30 -15.28 -10.99 -2.18
N TYR A 31 -14.63 -11.22 -3.33
CA TYR A 31 -14.85 -12.41 -4.16
C TYR A 31 -14.26 -13.67 -3.53
N GLU A 32 -13.17 -13.57 -2.77
CA GLU A 32 -12.52 -14.69 -2.11
C GLU A 32 -13.15 -15.06 -0.76
N GLU A 33 -13.92 -14.15 -0.14
CA GLU A 33 -14.58 -14.42 1.14
C GLU A 33 -15.43 -15.71 1.11
N PRO A 34 -15.11 -16.75 1.91
CA PRO A 34 -15.87 -18.00 1.93
C PRO A 34 -17.33 -17.77 2.35
N ASP A 35 -17.55 -16.88 3.32
CA ASP A 35 -18.87 -16.50 3.81
C ASP A 35 -19.20 -15.09 3.33
N LYS A 36 -19.92 -14.99 2.21
CA LYS A 36 -20.26 -13.69 1.61
C LYS A 36 -21.05 -12.83 2.61
N PRO A 37 -20.63 -11.57 2.84
CA PRO A 37 -21.35 -10.68 3.73
C PRO A 37 -22.74 -10.38 3.17
N GLU A 38 -23.72 -10.27 4.06
CA GLU A 38 -25.10 -9.91 3.68
C GLU A 38 -25.15 -8.48 3.10
N ASP A 39 -24.35 -7.55 3.65
CA ASP A 39 -24.13 -6.21 3.09
C ASP A 39 -22.72 -6.09 2.47
N ALA A 40 -22.65 -6.41 1.18
CA ALA A 40 -21.43 -6.25 0.38
C ALA A 40 -20.96 -4.79 0.28
N LEU A 41 -21.87 -3.81 0.31
CA LEU A 41 -21.48 -2.39 0.23
C LEU A 41 -20.81 -1.93 1.53
N GLU A 42 -21.27 -2.43 2.68
CA GLU A 42 -20.60 -2.17 3.96
C GLU A 42 -19.20 -2.78 4.00
N TYR A 43 -19.04 -4.01 3.50
CA TYR A 43 -17.74 -4.65 3.37
C TYR A 43 -16.77 -3.79 2.55
N VAL A 44 -17.20 -3.35 1.37
CA VAL A 44 -16.40 -2.49 0.48
C VAL A 44 -16.02 -1.19 1.18
N ARG A 45 -16.96 -0.51 1.87
CA ARG A 45 -16.66 0.73 2.62
C ARG A 45 -15.60 0.55 3.70
N LYS A 46 -15.63 -0.57 4.42
CA LYS A 46 -14.67 -0.87 5.48
C LYS A 46 -13.27 -1.11 4.93
N HIS A 47 -13.16 -1.94 3.89
CA HIS A 47 -11.86 -2.36 3.36
C HIS A 47 -11.18 -1.29 2.47
N LEU A 48 -11.94 -0.44 1.78
CA LEU A 48 -11.37 0.72 1.08
C LEU A 48 -10.75 1.77 2.03
N GLY A 49 -11.17 1.80 3.31
CA GLY A 49 -10.65 2.73 4.30
C GLY A 49 -9.34 2.29 4.96
N THR A 50 -8.93 1.03 4.77
CA THR A 50 -7.82 0.39 5.47
C THR A 50 -6.64 0.03 4.55
N ASP A 51 -6.91 -0.28 3.27
CA ASP A 51 -5.98 -0.89 2.29
C ASP A 51 -4.83 0.01 1.77
N GLY A 52 -4.35 0.97 2.55
CA GLY A 52 -3.16 1.74 2.21
C GLY A 52 -2.30 2.11 3.41
N ALA A 53 -2.93 2.32 4.58
CA ALA A 53 -2.20 2.69 5.78
C ALA A 53 -1.38 1.52 6.35
N GLU A 54 -1.87 0.28 6.23
CA GLU A 54 -1.18 -0.89 6.78
C GLU A 54 0.03 -1.29 5.93
N ASP A 55 -0.11 -1.37 4.61
CA ASP A 55 0.99 -1.68 3.68
C ASP A 55 2.11 -0.62 3.73
N GLU A 56 1.77 0.66 3.78
CA GLU A 56 2.75 1.75 3.91
C GLU A 56 3.44 1.72 5.27
N LEU A 57 2.70 1.43 6.34
CA LEU A 57 3.24 1.30 7.69
C LEU A 57 4.18 0.10 7.81
N GLU A 58 3.83 -1.05 7.22
CA GLU A 58 4.68 -2.23 7.19
C GLU A 58 5.95 -1.98 6.38
N THR A 59 5.82 -1.38 5.21
CA THR A 59 6.96 -1.00 4.35
C THR A 59 7.89 -0.02 5.09
N ALA A 60 7.33 0.99 5.75
CA ALA A 60 8.09 1.94 6.55
C ALA A 60 8.81 1.26 7.72
N ARG A 61 8.16 0.34 8.42
CA ARG A 61 8.76 -0.44 9.52
C ARG A 61 9.91 -1.32 9.03
N ALA A 62 9.73 -2.01 7.90
CA ALA A 62 10.78 -2.83 7.30
C ALA A 62 12.01 -1.98 6.94
N ARG A 63 11.79 -0.80 6.34
CA ARG A 63 12.89 0.12 6.00
C ARG A 63 13.60 0.68 7.22
N ILE A 64 12.87 0.98 8.29
CA ILE A 64 13.48 1.41 9.57
C ILE A 64 14.37 0.30 10.12
N ALA A 65 13.89 -0.94 10.18
CA ALA A 65 14.66 -2.06 10.71
C ALA A 65 15.95 -2.32 9.90
N GLU A 66 15.88 -2.22 8.57
CA GLU A 66 17.04 -2.36 7.68
C GLU A 66 18.09 -1.25 7.96
N LEU A 67 17.64 0.00 8.04
CA LEU A 67 18.52 1.15 8.30
C LEU A 67 19.12 1.10 9.71
N GLU A 68 18.38 0.61 10.70
CA GLU A 68 18.90 0.40 12.06
C GLU A 68 20.00 -0.67 12.09
N ALA A 69 19.82 -1.78 11.37
CA ALA A 69 20.83 -2.82 11.24
C ALA A 69 22.11 -2.31 10.54
N GLU A 70 21.96 -1.57 9.44
CA GLU A 70 23.08 -0.96 8.72
C GLU A 70 23.84 0.04 9.60
N ASN A 71 23.12 0.90 10.34
CA ASN A 71 23.74 1.84 11.29
C ASN A 71 24.50 1.14 12.41
N ALA A 72 23.99 0.01 12.92
CA ALA A 72 24.65 -0.75 13.97
C ALA A 72 25.96 -1.38 13.46
N LEU A 73 25.96 -1.93 12.24
CA LEU A 73 27.14 -2.47 11.57
C LEU A 73 28.22 -1.39 11.38
N LEU A 74 27.86 -0.26 10.77
CA LEU A 74 28.81 0.83 10.49
C LEU A 74 29.41 1.43 11.78
N LYS A 75 28.61 1.56 12.85
CA LYS A 75 29.11 2.02 14.15
C LYS A 75 30.00 0.98 14.85
N GLY A 76 29.74 -0.31 14.64
CA GLY A 76 30.56 -1.40 15.13
C GLY A 76 31.92 -1.49 14.43
N GLU A 77 31.96 -1.27 13.11
CA GLU A 77 33.19 -1.22 12.31
C GLU A 77 34.02 0.05 12.57
N ALA A 78 33.37 1.15 12.97
CA ALA A 78 34.04 2.40 13.35
C ALA A 78 34.65 2.38 14.76
N ALA A 79 34.46 1.32 15.56
CA ALA A 79 35.17 1.14 16.81
C ALA A 79 36.62 0.72 16.51
N PRO A 80 37.63 1.53 16.88
CA PRO A 80 39.01 1.26 16.51
C PRO A 80 39.47 -0.07 17.12
N GLN A 81 39.91 -0.99 16.26
CA GLN A 81 40.82 -2.07 16.64
C GLN A 81 42.17 -1.42 17.00
N ASN A 82 42.27 -0.89 18.22
CA ASN A 82 43.53 -0.49 18.82
C ASN A 82 43.94 -1.56 19.83
N GLU A 83 44.83 -2.46 19.41
CA GLU A 83 45.89 -3.05 20.24
C GLU A 83 47.21 -3.06 19.47
#